data_AF-A0A543FN32-F1
#
_entry.id   AF-A0A543FN32-F1
#
_cell.length_a   1.000
_cell.length_b   1.000
_cell.length_c   1.000
_cell.angle_alpha   90.00
_cell.angle_beta   90.00
_cell.angle_gamma   90.00
#
_symmetry.space_group_name_H-M   'P 1'
#
loop_
_entity.id
_entity.type
_entity.pdbx_description
1 polymer ?
#
loop_
_entity_poly.entity_id
_entity_poly.type
_entity_poly.pdbx_seq_one_letter_code
_entity_poly.pdbx_strand_id
1 'polypeptide(L)'
;MTRLPVGPLVKFLSLAVVVALCTTVLALTIANASGGARTSYTARFTDASGLLPGDDVRIAGVIVGSVDDVRIVDRRFAEVEFSVAQDQPLPASVGASILYRNLIGQRYLALEQGAGPAGRTLPAGGTIPVERTRPPLNLTVLFNGFKPLLTALDPEQVNQLSFEIIQVLQGQGGTVKSLLAHTASLTNTLADRDEVIGQVINNLNAVLETVNARDGQLSELISSLQALVSGLAEDREPIGDAIVSIGELTDVTAGFLEDARPALRDDIGHLGDLAENLNAQDERLEQTIKNLPPKLKKVIRAGSYGSWFNFYLCGASGKLGLSPYILQFEVPVFTSGQPRCGADPDGGDSGNTDSLAGLPLPDLPLPDLPLPVGGSGESGVPNLPAPDLPLLPDLSLGGG
;
A
#
# COMPACT_ATOMS: atom_id res chain seq x y z
N MET A 1 10.36 -23.08 67.42
CA MET A 1 10.65 -23.80 66.16
C MET A 1 9.42 -23.71 65.27
N THR A 2 9.42 -22.76 64.33
CA THR A 2 8.30 -22.49 63.41
C THR A 2 8.19 -23.60 62.38
N ARG A 3 7.10 -24.37 62.41
CA ARG A 3 6.79 -25.38 61.39
C ARG A 3 6.37 -24.65 60.11
N LEU A 4 7.26 -24.61 59.12
CA LEU A 4 6.93 -24.07 57.79
C LEU A 4 5.78 -24.88 57.17
N PRO A 5 4.75 -24.23 56.60
CA PRO A 5 3.64 -24.92 55.99
C PRO A 5 4.11 -25.56 54.68
N VAL A 6 4.15 -26.89 54.65
CA VAL A 6 4.67 -27.69 53.52
C VAL A 6 3.81 -27.51 52.25
N GLY A 7 2.49 -27.32 52.40
CA GLY A 7 1.56 -27.18 51.27
C GLY A 7 1.83 -25.97 50.36
N PRO A 8 1.91 -24.73 50.91
CA PRO A 8 2.30 -23.55 50.14
C PRO A 8 3.66 -23.66 49.47
N LEU A 9 4.63 -24.29 50.14
CA LEU A 9 5.99 -24.44 49.63
C LEU A 9 6.06 -25.35 48.40
N VAL A 10 5.29 -26.44 48.39
CA VAL A 10 5.17 -27.34 47.23
C VAL A 10 4.50 -26.63 46.04
N LYS A 11 3.42 -25.86 46.27
CA LYS A 11 2.73 -25.11 45.21
C LYS A 11 3.62 -24.02 44.59
N PHE A 12 4.39 -23.33 45.41
CA PHE A 12 5.34 -22.32 44.94
C PHE A 12 6.46 -22.95 44.11
N LEU A 13 7.03 -24.07 44.57
CA LEU A 13 8.04 -24.80 43.80
C LEU A 13 7.49 -25.32 42.46
N SER A 14 6.27 -25.87 42.43
CA SER A 14 5.69 -26.32 41.16
C SER A 14 5.46 -25.17 40.19
N LEU A 15 4.98 -24.01 40.69
CA LEU A 15 4.80 -22.81 39.86
C LEU A 15 6.14 -22.32 39.33
N ALA A 16 7.17 -22.24 40.20
CA ALA A 16 8.50 -21.80 39.81
C ALA A 16 9.11 -22.70 38.72
N VAL A 17 8.93 -24.03 38.82
CA VAL A 17 9.38 -24.97 37.79
C VAL A 17 8.63 -24.76 36.47
N VAL A 18 7.30 -24.59 36.50
CA VAL A 18 6.51 -24.35 35.28
C VAL A 18 6.90 -23.02 34.63
N VAL A 19 7.05 -21.95 35.40
CA VAL A 19 7.47 -20.64 34.90
C VAL A 19 8.88 -20.72 34.32
N ALA A 20 9.82 -21.38 34.99
CA ALA A 20 11.17 -21.57 34.48
C ALA A 20 11.15 -22.37 33.17
N LEU A 21 10.36 -23.44 33.09
CA LEU A 21 10.22 -24.24 31.87
C LEU A 21 9.62 -23.42 30.72
N CYS A 22 8.51 -22.72 30.94
CA CYS A 22 7.89 -21.84 29.94
C CYS A 22 8.83 -20.72 29.49
N THR A 23 9.57 -20.11 30.42
CA THR A 23 10.55 -19.06 30.11
C THR A 23 11.69 -19.61 29.27
N THR A 24 12.17 -20.82 29.58
CA THR A 24 13.22 -21.50 28.81
C THR A 24 12.73 -21.84 27.41
N VAL A 25 11.51 -22.37 27.27
CA VAL A 25 10.89 -22.64 25.97
C VAL A 25 10.77 -21.35 25.18
N LEU A 26 10.18 -20.29 25.75
CA LEU A 26 10.03 -19.00 25.11
C LEU A 26 11.38 -18.40 24.65
N ALA A 27 12.40 -18.48 25.50
CA ALA A 27 13.75 -18.01 25.16
C ALA A 27 14.34 -18.80 23.97
N LEU A 28 14.17 -20.12 23.93
CA LEU A 28 14.61 -20.96 22.83
C LEU A 28 13.87 -20.65 21.52
N THR A 29 12.57 -20.37 21.59
CA THR A 29 11.78 -19.98 20.41
C THR A 29 12.21 -18.62 19.86
N ILE A 30 12.46 -17.63 20.74
CA ILE A 30 12.91 -16.29 20.35
C ILE A 30 14.33 -16.32 19.77
N ALA A 31 15.21 -17.13 20.36
CA ALA A 31 16.56 -17.34 19.83
C ALA A 31 16.56 -18.06 18.47
N ASN A 32 15.38 -18.43 17.95
CA ASN A 32 15.21 -19.21 16.73
C ASN A 32 16.10 -20.47 16.75
N ALA A 33 16.34 -21.02 17.95
CA ALA A 33 17.16 -22.19 18.19
C ALA A 33 16.34 -23.45 17.90
N SER A 34 15.85 -23.58 16.67
CA SER A 34 15.31 -24.85 16.19
C SER A 34 16.48 -25.84 16.17
N GLY A 35 16.47 -26.85 17.06
CA GLY A 35 17.56 -27.80 17.31
C GLY A 35 17.93 -28.75 16.17
N GLY A 36 17.97 -28.27 14.92
CA GLY A 36 18.57 -28.95 13.78
C GLY A 36 20.05 -28.59 13.65
N ALA A 37 20.83 -29.51 13.10
CA ALA A 37 22.21 -29.21 12.74
C ALA A 37 22.23 -28.07 11.69
N ARG A 38 23.03 -27.04 11.96
CA ARG A 38 23.23 -25.88 11.09
C ARG A 38 24.68 -25.78 10.66
N THR A 39 24.89 -25.26 9.47
CA THR A 39 26.22 -24.96 8.94
C THR A 39 26.42 -23.45 8.96
N SER A 40 27.50 -22.99 9.59
CA SER A 40 27.86 -21.58 9.62
C SER A 40 28.60 -21.16 8.34
N TYR A 41 28.35 -19.93 7.91
CA TYR A 41 28.98 -19.29 6.78
C TYR A 41 29.23 -17.81 7.11
N THR A 42 30.07 -17.19 6.32
CA THR A 42 30.41 -15.78 6.49
C THR A 42 30.19 -15.03 5.19
N ALA A 43 29.67 -13.82 5.21
CA ALA A 43 29.57 -12.95 4.05
C ALA A 43 30.14 -11.57 4.38
N ARG A 44 30.97 -11.03 3.48
CA ARG A 44 31.57 -9.70 3.65
C ARG A 44 30.87 -8.69 2.77
N PHE A 45 30.36 -7.62 3.36
CA PHE A 45 29.69 -6.53 2.67
C PHE A 45 30.49 -5.23 2.81
N THR A 46 30.31 -4.31 1.85
CA THR A 46 30.79 -2.92 2.01
C THR A 46 29.96 -2.13 3.02
N ASP A 47 28.69 -2.52 3.21
CA ASP A 47 27.77 -1.96 4.19
C ASP A 47 26.76 -3.04 4.61
N ALA A 48 26.48 -3.14 5.91
CA ALA A 48 25.46 -4.03 6.46
C ALA A 48 24.52 -3.26 7.41
N SER A 49 24.38 -1.95 7.19
CA SER A 49 23.59 -1.07 8.04
C SER A 49 22.19 -1.63 8.28
N GLY A 50 21.86 -1.80 9.57
CA GLY A 50 20.59 -2.27 10.10
C GLY A 50 20.14 -3.67 9.66
N LEU A 51 21.09 -4.55 9.31
CA LEU A 51 20.95 -5.98 9.52
C LEU A 51 21.32 -6.29 10.98
N LEU A 52 20.54 -7.14 11.65
CA LEU A 52 20.71 -7.45 13.08
C LEU A 52 20.90 -8.96 13.31
N PRO A 53 21.59 -9.35 14.39
CA PRO A 53 21.57 -10.74 14.86
C PRO A 53 20.14 -11.22 15.09
N GLY A 54 19.82 -12.41 14.59
CA GLY A 54 18.48 -12.99 14.60
C GLY A 54 17.64 -12.70 13.35
N ASP A 55 18.08 -11.82 12.44
CA ASP A 55 17.39 -11.59 11.17
C ASP A 55 17.38 -12.85 10.30
N ASP A 56 16.33 -13.01 9.49
CA ASP A 56 16.14 -14.20 8.67
C ASP A 56 17.21 -14.32 7.57
N VAL A 57 17.64 -15.54 7.28
CA VAL A 57 18.40 -15.87 6.06
C VAL A 57 17.46 -16.61 5.11
N ARG A 58 17.38 -16.15 3.86
CA ARG A 58 16.39 -16.64 2.90
C ARG A 58 17.00 -17.04 1.57
N ILE A 59 16.51 -18.15 1.00
CA ILE A 59 16.76 -18.53 -0.39
C ILE A 59 15.44 -18.44 -1.13
N ALA A 60 15.38 -17.67 -2.21
CA ALA A 60 14.14 -17.45 -2.99
C ALA A 60 12.91 -17.08 -2.11
N GLY A 61 13.14 -16.30 -1.04
CA GLY A 61 12.10 -15.85 -0.12
C GLY A 61 11.75 -16.80 1.02
N VAL A 62 12.21 -18.05 0.99
CA VAL A 62 11.99 -19.07 2.04
C VAL A 62 13.06 -18.95 3.11
N ILE A 63 12.66 -18.98 4.39
CA ILE A 63 13.59 -18.93 5.54
C ILE A 63 14.34 -20.26 5.63
N VAL A 64 15.67 -20.19 5.56
CA VAL A 64 16.58 -21.35 5.63
C VAL A 64 17.58 -21.25 6.78
N GLY A 65 17.58 -20.13 7.51
CA GLY A 65 18.59 -19.83 8.49
C GLY A 65 18.38 -18.50 9.21
N SER A 66 19.38 -18.10 9.99
CA SER A 66 19.40 -16.84 10.75
C SER A 66 20.78 -16.20 10.74
N VAL A 67 20.82 -14.88 10.85
CA VAL A 67 22.04 -14.12 11.09
C VAL A 67 22.48 -14.35 12.54
N ASP A 68 23.72 -14.74 12.75
CA ASP A 68 24.28 -15.05 14.06
C ASP A 68 24.99 -13.82 14.66
N ASP A 69 25.79 -13.12 13.85
CA ASP A 69 26.51 -11.89 14.27
C ASP A 69 26.79 -10.94 13.09
N VAL A 70 26.94 -9.65 13.40
CA VAL A 70 27.34 -8.61 12.44
C VAL A 70 28.43 -7.75 13.05
N ARG A 71 29.63 -7.79 12.47
CA ARG A 71 30.81 -7.10 13.01
C ARG A 71 31.61 -6.40 11.92
N ILE A 72 32.36 -5.36 12.30
CA ILE A 72 33.24 -4.65 11.37
C ILE A 72 34.62 -5.31 11.39
N VAL A 73 35.10 -5.72 10.22
CA VAL A 73 36.44 -6.30 10.01
C VAL A 73 37.26 -5.41 9.08
N ASP A 74 38.58 -5.48 9.21
CA ASP A 74 39.54 -4.72 8.39
C ASP A 74 39.28 -3.20 8.35
N ARG A 75 38.55 -2.68 9.36
CA ARG A 75 38.09 -1.29 9.50
C ARG A 75 37.25 -0.75 8.33
N ARG A 76 36.82 -1.60 7.40
CA ARG A 76 36.14 -1.18 6.16
C ARG A 76 34.99 -2.07 5.74
N PHE A 77 35.01 -3.35 6.13
CA PHE A 77 34.00 -4.30 5.69
C PHE A 77 33.12 -4.72 6.85
N ALA A 78 31.84 -4.91 6.59
CA ALA A 78 30.93 -5.57 7.51
C ALA A 78 30.97 -7.07 7.23
N GLU A 79 31.37 -7.85 8.23
CA GLU A 79 31.34 -9.30 8.19
C GLU A 79 30.09 -9.79 8.90
N VAL A 80 29.25 -10.51 8.16
CA VAL A 80 28.00 -11.11 8.63
C VAL A 80 28.23 -12.60 8.79
N GLU A 81 28.12 -13.10 10.01
CA GLU A 81 28.09 -14.53 10.32
C GLU A 81 26.64 -15.00 10.33
N PHE A 82 26.37 -16.10 9.63
CA PHE A 82 25.01 -16.63 9.52
C PHE A 82 25.02 -18.15 9.40
N SER A 83 23.94 -18.76 9.87
CA SER A 83 23.78 -20.20 9.92
C SER A 83 22.61 -20.64 9.02
N VAL A 84 22.83 -21.68 8.23
CA VAL A 84 21.83 -22.28 7.32
C VAL A 84 21.59 -23.74 7.72
N ALA A 85 20.36 -24.23 7.56
CA ALA A 85 20.01 -25.62 7.80
C ALA A 85 20.89 -26.59 6.96
N GLN A 86 21.36 -27.68 7.58
CA GLN A 86 22.36 -28.59 6.98
C GLN A 86 21.85 -29.35 5.74
N ASP A 87 20.54 -29.49 5.60
CA ASP A 87 19.87 -30.08 4.44
C ASP A 87 19.93 -29.21 3.17
N GLN A 88 20.35 -27.95 3.30
CA GLN A 88 20.45 -26.99 2.19
C GLN A 88 21.92 -26.58 1.91
N PRO A 89 22.70 -27.38 1.16
CA PRO A 89 24.06 -27.01 0.82
C PRO A 89 24.10 -25.79 -0.11
N LEU A 90 24.95 -24.80 0.23
CA LEU A 90 25.09 -23.59 -0.58
C LEU A 90 26.02 -23.85 -1.77
N PRO A 91 25.66 -23.41 -2.99
CA PRO A 91 26.56 -23.46 -4.13
C PRO A 91 27.84 -22.66 -3.88
N ALA A 92 28.97 -23.12 -4.41
CA ALA A 92 30.24 -22.39 -4.32
C ALA A 92 30.16 -21.00 -4.96
N SER A 93 29.20 -20.77 -5.88
CA SER A 93 28.91 -19.49 -6.54
C SER A 93 27.84 -18.62 -5.85
N VAL A 94 27.32 -19.01 -4.68
CA VAL A 94 26.29 -18.28 -3.93
C VAL A 94 26.58 -16.77 -3.74
N GLY A 95 25.66 -15.91 -4.15
CA GLY A 95 25.67 -14.49 -3.81
C GLY A 95 24.88 -14.22 -2.53
N ALA A 96 25.17 -13.12 -1.86
CA ALA A 96 24.39 -12.67 -0.71
C ALA A 96 23.96 -11.21 -0.87
N SER A 97 22.68 -10.92 -0.69
CA SER A 97 22.10 -9.58 -0.82
C SER A 97 21.38 -9.22 0.47
N ILE A 98 21.61 -8.03 1.02
CA ILE A 98 20.83 -7.54 2.16
C ILE A 98 19.60 -6.80 1.63
N LEU A 99 18.40 -7.31 1.93
CA LEU A 99 17.14 -6.78 1.41
C LEU A 99 16.20 -6.34 2.54
N TYR A 100 15.24 -5.49 2.20
CA TYR A 100 14.18 -5.05 3.12
C TYR A 100 13.12 -6.15 3.29
N ARG A 101 12.82 -6.50 4.54
CA ARG A 101 11.72 -7.41 4.91
C ARG A 101 10.37 -6.72 4.86
N ASN A 102 10.31 -5.43 5.23
CA ASN A 102 9.08 -4.64 5.30
C ASN A 102 9.35 -3.13 5.23
N LEU A 103 8.27 -2.34 5.20
CA LEU A 103 8.31 -0.88 5.09
C LEU A 103 8.80 -0.16 6.36
N ILE A 104 8.85 -0.86 7.50
CA ILE A 104 9.36 -0.31 8.77
C ILE A 104 10.89 -0.44 8.90
N GLY A 105 11.57 -0.96 7.87
CA GLY A 105 13.03 -0.95 7.79
C GLY A 105 13.73 -2.19 8.34
N GLN A 106 12.99 -3.27 8.67
CA GLN A 106 13.62 -4.55 9.01
C GLN A 106 14.31 -5.14 7.77
N ARG A 107 15.41 -5.86 7.98
CA ARG A 107 16.22 -6.46 6.91
C ARG A 107 16.24 -7.98 7.02
N TYR A 108 16.70 -8.61 5.95
CA TYR A 108 17.00 -10.04 5.93
C TYR A 108 18.14 -10.29 4.93
N LEU A 109 18.84 -11.42 5.12
CA LEU A 109 19.91 -11.84 4.22
C LEU A 109 19.33 -12.76 3.14
N ALA A 110 19.35 -12.32 1.89
CA ALA A 110 18.95 -13.13 0.74
C ALA A 110 20.17 -13.84 0.14
N LEU A 111 20.08 -15.15 -0.05
CA LEU A 111 21.08 -15.97 -0.71
C LEU A 111 20.59 -16.29 -2.12
N GLU A 112 21.41 -15.93 -3.12
CA GLU A 112 21.12 -16.11 -4.54
C GLU A 112 22.10 -17.10 -5.16
N GLN A 113 21.67 -17.89 -6.13
CA GLN A 113 22.61 -18.72 -6.89
C GLN A 113 23.36 -17.84 -7.89
N GLY A 114 24.67 -17.67 -7.73
CA GLY A 114 25.48 -16.90 -8.67
C GLY A 114 25.86 -17.70 -9.93
N ALA A 115 26.32 -16.98 -10.96
CA ALA A 115 26.82 -17.56 -12.20
C ALA A 115 28.13 -18.32 -11.94
N GLY A 116 28.06 -19.65 -11.81
CA GLY A 116 29.23 -20.51 -11.63
C GLY A 116 28.88 -21.99 -11.86
N PRO A 117 29.90 -22.87 -11.90
CA PRO A 117 29.70 -24.28 -12.19
C PRO A 117 28.71 -24.91 -11.21
N ALA A 118 27.66 -25.55 -11.74
CA ALA A 118 26.75 -26.35 -10.94
C ALA A 118 27.51 -27.53 -10.29
N GLY A 119 27.21 -27.83 -9.03
CA GLY A 119 27.71 -29.02 -8.33
C GLY A 119 28.92 -28.82 -7.40
N ARG A 120 29.55 -27.63 -7.37
CA ARG A 120 30.48 -27.29 -6.27
C ARG A 120 29.72 -26.62 -5.15
N THR A 121 29.97 -27.03 -3.92
CA THR A 121 29.38 -26.43 -2.70
C THR A 121 30.41 -25.56 -1.99
N LEU A 122 29.92 -24.53 -1.30
CA LEU A 122 30.72 -23.76 -0.38
C LEU A 122 31.00 -24.63 0.86
N PRO A 123 32.26 -24.80 1.30
CA PRO A 123 32.55 -25.58 2.50
C PRO A 123 31.98 -24.88 3.74
N ALA A 124 31.73 -25.65 4.80
CA ALA A 124 31.34 -25.11 6.10
C ALA A 124 32.37 -24.08 6.59
N GLY A 125 31.91 -22.95 7.11
CA GLY A 125 32.75 -21.80 7.46
C GLY A 125 33.29 -21.03 6.26
N GLY A 126 32.85 -21.36 5.04
CA GLY A 126 33.27 -20.67 3.84
C GLY A 126 32.79 -19.21 3.83
N THR A 127 33.63 -18.34 3.26
CA THR A 127 33.35 -16.91 3.16
C THR A 127 32.87 -16.53 1.76
N ILE A 128 31.73 -15.85 1.68
CA ILE A 128 31.24 -15.16 0.48
C ILE A 128 31.98 -13.83 0.38
N PRO A 129 32.80 -13.63 -0.66
CA PRO A 129 33.63 -12.44 -0.80
C PRO A 129 32.80 -11.24 -1.25
N VAL A 130 33.32 -10.03 -1.04
CA VAL A 130 32.61 -8.76 -1.26
C VAL A 130 32.08 -8.64 -2.69
N GLU A 131 32.82 -9.15 -3.68
CA GLU A 131 32.47 -9.12 -5.10
C GLU A 131 31.17 -9.87 -5.43
N ARG A 132 30.73 -10.75 -4.52
CA ARG A 132 29.49 -11.54 -4.61
C ARG A 132 28.46 -11.15 -3.57
N THR A 133 28.67 -10.03 -2.91
CA THR A 133 27.71 -9.47 -1.97
C THR A 133 27.12 -8.17 -2.50
N ARG A 134 25.86 -7.92 -2.16
CA ARG A 134 25.19 -6.66 -2.46
C ARG A 134 24.77 -5.98 -1.15
N PRO A 135 25.32 -4.79 -0.83
CA PRO A 135 24.92 -4.03 0.36
C PRO A 135 23.44 -3.63 0.28
N PRO A 136 22.82 -3.25 1.40
CA PRO A 136 21.44 -2.81 1.39
C PRO A 136 21.24 -1.58 0.50
N LEU A 137 20.06 -1.47 -0.10
CA LEU A 137 19.67 -0.27 -0.82
C LEU A 137 19.69 0.93 0.13
N ASN A 138 20.51 1.93 -0.17
CA ASN A 138 20.55 3.16 0.60
C ASN A 138 19.40 4.08 0.16
N LEU A 139 18.29 4.03 0.90
CA LEU A 139 17.11 4.86 0.62
C LEU A 139 17.42 6.36 0.66
N THR A 140 18.36 6.81 1.51
CA THR A 140 18.78 8.21 1.55
C THR A 140 19.45 8.64 0.24
N VAL A 141 20.34 7.81 -0.31
CA VAL A 141 20.98 8.06 -1.61
C VAL A 141 19.94 8.02 -2.73
N LEU A 142 18.98 7.09 -2.66
CA LEU A 142 17.89 7.01 -3.63
C LEU A 142 17.04 8.28 -3.64
N PHE A 143 16.56 8.72 -2.47
CA PHE A 143 15.76 9.96 -2.34
C PHE A 143 16.56 11.20 -2.75
N ASN A 144 17.84 11.28 -2.36
CA ASN A 144 18.72 12.36 -2.79
C ASN A 144 19.04 12.31 -4.29
N GLY A 145 19.04 11.13 -4.91
CA GLY A 145 19.19 10.97 -6.36
C GLY A 145 17.94 11.38 -7.14
N PHE A 146 16.75 11.20 -6.55
CA PHE A 146 15.50 11.73 -7.11
C PHE A 146 15.32 13.23 -6.87
N LYS A 147 15.95 13.79 -5.84
CA LYS A 147 15.86 15.22 -5.53
C LYS A 147 16.17 16.09 -6.75
N PRO A 148 17.28 15.94 -7.49
CA PRO A 148 17.52 16.70 -8.72
C PRO A 148 16.43 16.58 -9.77
N LEU A 149 15.77 15.42 -9.95
CA LEU A 149 14.66 15.28 -10.90
C LEU A 149 13.39 15.99 -10.39
N LEU A 150 13.12 15.89 -9.09
CA LEU A 150 12.03 16.62 -8.43
C LEU A 150 12.30 18.14 -8.34
N THR A 151 13.57 18.55 -8.42
CA THR A 151 14.00 19.95 -8.43
C THR A 151 14.18 20.50 -9.85
N ALA A 152 14.49 19.64 -10.84
CA ALA A 152 14.58 19.96 -12.26
C ALA A 152 13.21 20.00 -12.94
N LEU A 153 12.17 19.55 -12.25
CA LEU A 153 10.83 20.09 -12.42
C LEU A 153 10.85 21.55 -11.93
N ASP A 154 11.44 22.43 -12.74
CA ASP A 154 11.37 23.88 -12.55
C ASP A 154 9.89 24.29 -12.65
N PRO A 155 9.32 25.02 -11.68
CA PRO A 155 7.95 25.52 -11.78
C PRO A 155 7.71 26.30 -13.07
N GLU A 156 8.71 27.06 -13.54
CA GLU A 156 8.69 27.73 -14.84
C GLU A 156 8.69 26.75 -16.04
N GLN A 157 9.41 25.63 -15.99
CA GLN A 157 9.45 24.65 -17.08
C GLN A 157 8.17 23.82 -17.15
N VAL A 158 7.53 23.55 -16.01
CA VAL A 158 6.18 22.96 -15.96
C VAL A 158 5.16 23.94 -16.57
N ASN A 159 5.23 25.23 -16.22
CA ASN A 159 4.38 26.26 -16.83
C ASN A 159 4.63 26.43 -18.33
N GLN A 160 5.89 26.34 -18.78
CA GLN A 160 6.25 26.49 -20.19
C GLN A 160 5.85 25.25 -21.00
N LEU A 161 6.02 24.05 -20.45
CA LEU A 161 5.51 22.82 -21.05
C LEU A 161 3.98 22.86 -21.11
N SER A 162 3.30 23.32 -20.05
CA SER A 162 1.86 23.56 -20.08
C SER A 162 1.47 24.60 -21.13
N PHE A 163 2.24 25.68 -21.30
CA PHE A 163 1.99 26.72 -22.29
C PHE A 163 2.21 26.23 -23.73
N GLU A 164 3.23 25.42 -23.98
CA GLU A 164 3.51 24.81 -25.29
C GLU A 164 2.47 23.74 -25.65
N ILE A 165 2.05 22.92 -24.67
CA ILE A 165 0.94 21.98 -24.82
C ILE A 165 -0.36 22.74 -25.12
N ILE A 166 -0.62 23.85 -24.43
CA ILE A 166 -1.77 24.73 -24.70
C ILE A 166 -1.67 25.36 -26.09
N GLN A 167 -0.49 25.83 -26.55
CA GLN A 167 -0.33 26.38 -27.91
C GLN A 167 -0.55 25.33 -29.00
N VAL A 168 -0.11 24.09 -28.79
CA VAL A 168 -0.33 22.98 -29.72
C VAL A 168 -1.82 22.61 -29.74
N LEU A 169 -2.47 22.52 -28.58
CA LEU A 169 -3.90 22.23 -28.46
C LEU A 169 -4.80 23.38 -28.94
N GLN A 170 -4.34 24.64 -28.87
CA GLN A 170 -5.01 25.82 -29.43
C GLN A 170 -4.65 26.07 -30.91
N GLY A 171 -3.92 25.15 -31.55
CA GLY A 171 -3.69 25.16 -33.00
C GLY A 171 -2.63 26.14 -33.50
N GLN A 172 -1.71 26.61 -32.63
CA GLN A 172 -0.64 27.55 -32.99
C GLN A 172 0.76 26.90 -33.12
N GLY A 173 0.85 25.60 -33.40
CA GLY A 173 2.12 24.91 -33.58
C GLY A 173 2.51 24.65 -35.05
N GLY A 174 3.40 25.49 -35.60
CA GLY A 174 4.42 25.16 -36.62
C GLY A 174 4.00 24.45 -37.93
N THR A 175 4.09 25.17 -39.05
CA THR A 175 3.84 24.65 -40.41
C THR A 175 4.73 23.45 -40.80
N VAL A 176 4.10 22.44 -41.41
CA VAL A 176 4.60 21.19 -42.04
C VAL A 176 5.83 21.35 -42.98
N LYS A 177 6.23 22.58 -43.31
CA LYS A 177 7.38 22.90 -44.15
C LYS A 177 8.75 22.61 -43.52
N SER A 178 8.85 22.55 -42.19
CA SER A 178 10.13 22.30 -41.48
C SER A 178 10.53 20.82 -41.46
N LEU A 179 9.55 19.90 -41.36
CA LEU A 179 9.81 18.46 -41.27
C LEU A 179 10.31 17.86 -42.60
N LEU A 180 9.85 18.39 -43.74
CA LEU A 180 10.28 17.92 -45.07
C LEU A 180 11.71 18.35 -45.46
N ALA A 181 12.26 19.37 -44.80
CA ALA A 181 13.62 19.86 -45.09
C ALA A 181 14.72 18.95 -44.48
N HIS A 182 14.40 18.13 -43.47
CA HIS A 182 15.36 17.31 -42.75
C HIS A 182 15.50 15.88 -43.31
N THR A 183 14.52 15.39 -44.08
CA THR A 183 14.58 14.05 -44.71
C THR A 183 15.54 14.00 -45.91
N ALA A 184 15.81 15.13 -46.57
CA ALA A 184 16.68 15.19 -47.75
C ALA A 184 18.19 15.12 -47.43
N SER A 185 18.58 15.16 -46.15
CA SER A 185 20.00 15.15 -45.73
C SER A 185 20.53 13.76 -45.34
N LEU A 186 19.69 12.73 -45.25
CA LEU A 186 20.10 11.41 -44.76
C LEU A 186 20.48 10.42 -45.88
N THR A 187 20.20 10.74 -47.15
CA THR A 187 20.37 9.81 -48.29
C THR A 187 21.76 9.85 -48.95
N ASN A 188 22.68 10.73 -48.53
CA ASN A 188 23.95 10.95 -49.25
C ASN A 188 25.21 10.28 -48.65
N THR A 189 25.07 9.32 -47.72
CA THR A 189 26.26 8.69 -47.10
C THR A 189 26.12 7.16 -46.97
N LEU A 190 25.73 6.48 -48.05
CA LEU A 190 25.85 5.01 -48.11
C LEU A 190 26.10 4.48 -49.52
N ALA A 191 26.85 5.22 -50.32
CA ALA A 191 27.47 4.72 -51.54
C ALA A 191 28.97 4.88 -51.37
N ASP A 192 29.61 3.83 -50.84
CA ASP A 192 30.99 3.42 -51.17
C ASP A 192 31.49 2.43 -50.10
N ARG A 193 31.46 1.14 -50.44
CA ARG A 193 32.56 0.18 -50.21
C ARG A 193 32.15 -1.24 -50.66
N ASP A 194 32.44 -1.53 -51.92
CA ASP A 194 32.30 -2.84 -52.58
C ASP A 194 33.26 -3.93 -52.05
N GLU A 195 34.04 -3.67 -51.01
CA GLU A 195 35.01 -4.64 -50.46
C GLU A 195 34.41 -5.48 -49.31
N VAL A 196 33.30 -5.04 -48.71
CA VAL A 196 32.58 -5.77 -47.65
C VAL A 196 31.73 -6.90 -48.25
N ILE A 197 31.25 -6.74 -49.48
CA ILE A 197 30.35 -7.70 -50.16
C ILE A 197 31.06 -9.03 -50.44
N GLY A 198 32.37 -9.01 -50.76
CA GLY A 198 33.15 -10.22 -51.01
C GLY A 198 33.37 -11.11 -49.79
N GLN A 199 33.47 -10.52 -48.59
CA GLN A 199 33.60 -11.27 -47.34
C GLN A 199 32.25 -11.75 -46.80
N VAL A 200 31.17 -11.04 -47.09
CA VAL A 200 29.80 -11.48 -46.78
C VAL A 200 29.44 -12.73 -47.59
N ILE A 201 29.77 -12.79 -48.88
CA ILE A 201 29.45 -13.95 -49.75
C ILE A 201 30.13 -15.25 -49.26
N ASN A 202 31.39 -15.17 -48.84
CA ASN A 202 32.12 -16.35 -48.35
C ASN A 202 31.63 -16.83 -46.97
N ASN A 203 31.25 -15.91 -46.07
CA ASN A 203 30.62 -16.29 -44.79
C ASN A 203 29.19 -16.79 -44.98
N LEU A 204 28.47 -16.28 -45.99
CA LEU A 204 27.12 -16.72 -46.31
C LEU A 204 27.11 -18.19 -46.74
N ASN A 205 28.10 -18.66 -47.50
CA ASN A 205 28.17 -20.07 -47.90
C ASN A 205 28.39 -21.02 -46.69
N ALA A 206 29.22 -20.63 -45.72
CA ALA A 206 29.43 -21.41 -44.49
C ALA A 206 28.21 -21.38 -43.54
N VAL A 207 27.51 -20.24 -43.49
CA VAL A 207 26.24 -20.10 -42.75
C VAL A 207 25.13 -20.87 -43.46
N LEU A 208 25.06 -20.86 -44.78
CA LEU A 208 24.09 -21.62 -45.58
C LEU A 208 24.27 -23.13 -45.41
N GLU A 209 25.51 -23.62 -45.29
CA GLU A 209 25.78 -25.04 -45.00
C GLU A 209 25.34 -25.42 -43.56
N THR A 210 25.47 -24.51 -42.60
CA THR A 210 25.00 -24.69 -41.20
C THR A 210 23.48 -24.53 -41.05
N VAL A 211 22.86 -23.68 -41.87
CA VAL A 211 21.41 -23.44 -41.93
C VAL A 211 20.70 -24.60 -42.65
N ASN A 212 21.28 -25.13 -43.73
CA ASN A 212 20.75 -26.30 -44.46
C ASN A 212 20.83 -27.57 -43.60
N ALA A 213 21.75 -27.63 -42.63
CA ALA A 213 21.78 -28.68 -41.59
C ALA A 213 20.74 -28.49 -40.47
N ARG A 214 20.03 -27.35 -40.41
CA ARG A 214 19.02 -26.98 -39.40
C ARG A 214 17.67 -26.57 -39.99
N ASP A 215 17.38 -27.02 -41.21
CA ASP A 215 16.23 -26.58 -42.03
C ASP A 215 14.86 -26.71 -41.32
N GLY A 216 14.72 -27.72 -40.45
CA GLY A 216 13.52 -27.90 -39.62
C GLY A 216 13.35 -26.84 -38.52
N GLN A 217 14.44 -26.43 -37.87
CA GLN A 217 14.39 -25.45 -36.76
C GLN A 217 14.17 -24.02 -37.26
N LEU A 218 14.70 -23.69 -38.45
CA LEU A 218 14.47 -22.38 -39.07
C LEU A 218 13.02 -22.25 -39.54
N SER A 219 12.44 -23.31 -40.12
CA SER A 219 11.03 -23.33 -40.55
C SER A 219 10.07 -23.18 -39.38
N GLU A 220 10.37 -23.80 -38.23
CA GLU A 220 9.57 -23.69 -37.01
C GLU A 220 9.69 -22.30 -36.36
N LEU A 221 10.88 -21.70 -36.39
CA LEU A 221 11.09 -20.33 -35.91
C LEU A 221 10.36 -19.31 -36.82
N ILE A 222 10.43 -19.48 -38.14
CA ILE A 222 9.72 -18.63 -39.10
C ILE A 222 8.21 -18.78 -38.93
N SER A 223 7.71 -19.99 -38.74
CA SER A 223 6.28 -20.23 -38.51
C SER A 223 5.82 -19.62 -37.18
N SER A 224 6.65 -19.73 -36.14
CA SER A 224 6.36 -19.16 -34.82
C SER A 224 6.41 -17.62 -34.84
N LEU A 225 7.37 -17.04 -35.55
CA LEU A 225 7.48 -15.60 -35.75
C LEU A 225 6.32 -15.08 -36.61
N GLN A 226 5.93 -15.81 -37.65
CA GLN A 226 4.77 -15.48 -38.47
C GLN A 226 3.49 -15.54 -37.63
N ALA A 227 3.29 -16.57 -36.81
CA ALA A 227 2.14 -16.69 -35.92
C ALA A 227 2.09 -15.57 -34.86
N LEU A 228 3.25 -15.16 -34.33
CA LEU A 228 3.35 -14.05 -33.40
C LEU A 228 3.03 -12.72 -34.08
N VAL A 229 3.60 -12.46 -35.26
CA VAL A 229 3.37 -11.21 -36.01
C VAL A 229 1.93 -11.13 -36.52
N SER A 230 1.34 -12.26 -36.96
CA SER A 230 -0.07 -12.30 -37.35
C SER A 230 -1.00 -12.13 -36.14
N GLY A 231 -0.72 -12.79 -35.02
CA GLY A 231 -1.50 -12.63 -33.79
C GLY A 231 -1.44 -11.20 -33.26
N LEU A 232 -0.25 -10.60 -33.23
CA LEU A 232 -0.09 -9.20 -32.81
C LEU A 232 -0.72 -8.20 -33.81
N ALA A 233 -0.74 -8.54 -35.10
CA ALA A 233 -1.44 -7.74 -36.11
C ALA A 233 -2.97 -7.89 -36.03
N GLU A 234 -3.47 -9.02 -35.53
CA GLU A 234 -4.90 -9.26 -35.29
C GLU A 234 -5.37 -8.58 -34.00
N ASP A 235 -4.52 -8.55 -32.97
CA ASP A 235 -4.78 -7.88 -31.69
C ASP A 235 -4.59 -6.35 -31.73
N ARG A 236 -4.25 -5.77 -32.88
CA ARG A 236 -4.03 -4.31 -33.03
C ARG A 236 -5.27 -3.46 -32.76
N GLU A 237 -6.46 -3.98 -33.08
CA GLU A 237 -7.73 -3.28 -32.89
C GLU A 237 -8.10 -3.21 -31.40
N PRO A 238 -8.14 -4.34 -30.66
CA PRO A 238 -8.36 -4.32 -29.21
C PRO A 238 -7.37 -3.44 -28.44
N ILE A 239 -6.09 -3.45 -28.85
CA ILE A 239 -5.05 -2.60 -28.23
C ILE A 239 -5.30 -1.12 -28.56
N GLY A 240 -5.69 -0.81 -29.80
CA GLY A 240 -6.07 0.54 -30.22
C GLY A 240 -7.26 1.08 -29.43
N ASP A 241 -8.32 0.27 -29.28
CA ASP A 241 -9.53 0.62 -28.55
C ASP A 241 -9.25 0.88 -27.06
N ALA A 242 -8.37 0.08 -26.45
CA ALA A 242 -7.94 0.28 -25.07
C ALA A 242 -7.15 1.60 -24.90
N ILE A 243 -6.29 1.96 -25.85
CA ILE A 243 -5.54 3.23 -25.83
C ILE A 243 -6.48 4.43 -25.99
N VAL A 244 -7.46 4.33 -26.90
CA VAL A 244 -8.48 5.37 -27.08
C VAL A 244 -9.31 5.54 -25.81
N SER A 245 -9.73 4.43 -25.19
CA SER A 245 -10.50 4.45 -23.93
C SER A 245 -9.72 5.09 -22.77
N ILE A 246 -8.41 4.87 -22.70
CA ILE A 246 -7.53 5.52 -21.71
C ILE A 246 -7.43 7.03 -21.99
N GLY A 247 -7.36 7.42 -23.27
CA GLY A 247 -7.39 8.83 -23.69
C GLY A 247 -8.69 9.52 -23.27
N GLU A 248 -9.83 8.91 -23.57
CA GLU A 248 -11.16 9.43 -23.18
C GLU A 248 -11.31 9.56 -21.66
N LEU A 249 -10.86 8.56 -20.89
CA LEU A 249 -10.88 8.63 -19.42
C LEU A 249 -9.99 9.76 -18.88
N THR A 250 -8.84 9.99 -19.52
CA THR A 250 -7.91 11.06 -19.16
C THR A 250 -8.53 12.43 -19.44
N ASP A 251 -9.21 12.60 -20.58
CA ASP A 251 -9.91 13.84 -20.93
C ASP A 251 -11.09 14.12 -20.00
N VAL A 252 -11.88 13.10 -19.65
CA VAL A 252 -12.98 13.24 -18.68
C VAL A 252 -12.45 13.62 -17.30
N THR A 253 -11.34 13.02 -16.87
CA THR A 253 -10.73 13.33 -15.57
C THR A 253 -10.10 14.73 -15.55
N ALA A 254 -9.47 15.14 -16.65
CA ALA A 254 -8.90 16.48 -16.80
C ALA A 254 -10.00 17.54 -16.81
N GLY A 255 -11.07 17.33 -17.57
CA GLY A 255 -12.23 18.23 -17.61
C GLY A 255 -12.91 18.37 -16.25
N PHE A 256 -13.12 17.26 -15.54
CA PHE A 256 -13.68 17.30 -14.18
C PHE A 256 -12.79 18.11 -13.21
N LEU A 257 -11.47 17.96 -13.31
CA LEU A 257 -10.54 18.68 -12.44
C LEU A 257 -10.46 20.17 -12.79
N GLU A 258 -10.58 20.52 -14.07
CA GLU A 258 -10.61 21.91 -14.55
C GLU A 258 -11.91 22.62 -14.12
N ASP A 259 -13.04 21.92 -14.18
CA ASP A 259 -14.34 22.42 -13.72
C ASP A 259 -14.45 22.53 -12.19
N ALA A 260 -13.82 21.61 -11.44
CA ALA A 260 -13.90 21.58 -9.97
C ALA A 260 -12.94 22.56 -9.27
N ARG A 261 -11.80 22.89 -9.90
CA ARG A 261 -10.75 23.74 -9.30
C ARG A 261 -11.25 25.15 -8.90
N PRO A 262 -12.06 25.87 -9.70
CA PRO A 262 -12.58 27.17 -9.32
C PRO A 262 -13.49 27.11 -8.09
N ALA A 263 -14.44 26.17 -8.05
CA ALA A 263 -15.35 25.99 -6.92
C ALA A 263 -14.60 25.69 -5.62
N LEU A 264 -13.60 24.80 -5.68
CA LEU A 264 -12.78 24.47 -4.51
C LEU A 264 -11.94 25.67 -4.02
N ARG A 265 -11.43 26.50 -4.94
CA ARG A 265 -10.70 27.72 -4.60
C ARG A 265 -11.61 28.73 -3.91
N ASP A 266 -12.83 28.90 -4.41
CA ASP A 266 -13.81 29.82 -3.84
C ASP A 266 -14.27 29.36 -2.45
N ASP A 267 -14.51 28.05 -2.26
CA ASP A 267 -14.86 27.49 -0.96
C ASP A 267 -13.74 27.69 0.08
N ILE A 268 -12.47 27.47 -0.31
CA ILE A 268 -11.32 27.75 0.55
C ILE A 268 -11.23 29.24 0.89
N GLY A 269 -11.51 30.12 -0.08
CA GLY A 269 -11.58 31.56 0.14
C GLY A 269 -12.64 31.92 1.18
N HIS A 270 -13.87 31.43 1.00
CA HIS A 270 -14.99 31.68 1.91
C HIS A 270 -14.75 31.11 3.32
N LEU A 271 -14.11 29.93 3.44
CA LEU A 271 -13.73 29.37 4.73
C LEU A 271 -12.64 30.22 5.41
N GLY A 272 -11.71 30.78 4.64
CA GLY A 272 -10.73 31.75 5.10
C GLY A 272 -11.40 33.01 5.64
N ASP A 273 -12.34 33.59 4.89
CA ASP A 273 -13.11 34.77 5.30
C ASP A 273 -13.93 34.49 6.57
N LEU A 274 -14.54 33.31 6.68
CA LEU A 274 -15.27 32.90 7.87
C LEU A 274 -14.34 32.78 9.08
N ALA A 275 -13.19 32.12 8.91
CA ALA A 275 -12.21 31.94 9.96
C ALA A 275 -11.63 33.29 10.42
N GLU A 276 -11.34 34.21 9.49
CA GLU A 276 -10.86 35.55 9.79
C GLU A 276 -11.91 36.37 10.54
N ASN A 277 -13.17 36.34 10.09
CA ASN A 277 -14.28 37.01 10.78
C ASN A 277 -14.52 36.43 12.18
N LEU A 278 -14.40 35.11 12.34
CA LEU A 278 -14.58 34.45 13.63
C LEU A 278 -13.44 34.80 14.60
N ASN A 279 -12.20 34.82 14.10
CA ASN A 279 -11.02 35.22 14.86
C ASN A 279 -11.02 36.72 15.21
N ALA A 280 -11.48 37.58 14.29
CA ALA A 280 -11.65 39.00 14.55
C ALA A 280 -12.71 39.30 15.63
N GLN A 281 -13.59 38.34 15.92
CA GLN A 281 -14.60 38.43 16.97
C GLN A 281 -14.35 37.48 18.15
N ASP A 282 -13.11 37.03 18.36
CA ASP A 282 -12.75 36.04 19.39
C ASP A 282 -13.25 36.44 20.79
N GLU A 283 -13.08 37.71 21.20
CA GLU A 283 -13.60 38.18 22.50
C GLU A 283 -15.14 38.07 22.62
N ARG A 284 -15.88 38.31 21.52
CA ARG A 284 -17.35 38.19 21.51
C ARG A 284 -17.77 36.72 21.49
N LEU A 285 -17.04 35.88 20.76
CA LEU A 285 -17.27 34.44 20.69
C LEU A 285 -17.01 33.78 22.03
N GLU A 286 -15.90 34.11 22.68
CA GLU A 286 -15.52 33.62 24.00
C GLU A 286 -16.54 34.06 25.06
N GLN A 287 -16.95 35.33 25.05
CA GLN A 287 -18.02 35.81 25.93
C GLN A 287 -19.34 35.11 25.65
N THR A 288 -19.65 34.82 24.39
CA THR A 288 -20.85 34.08 24.02
C THR A 288 -20.78 32.65 24.54
N ILE A 289 -19.69 31.92 24.29
CA ILE A 289 -19.49 30.53 24.75
C ILE A 289 -19.50 30.45 26.27
N LYS A 290 -18.87 31.39 26.99
CA LYS A 290 -18.88 31.43 28.46
C LYS A 290 -20.27 31.72 29.03
N ASN A 291 -21.02 32.62 28.39
CA ASN A 291 -22.34 33.05 28.87
C ASN A 291 -23.51 32.21 28.33
N LEU A 292 -23.29 31.41 27.28
CA LEU A 292 -24.33 30.61 26.63
C LEU A 292 -24.84 29.49 27.54
N PRO A 293 -24.01 28.60 28.13
CA PRO A 293 -24.50 27.54 29.03
C PRO A 293 -25.33 28.06 30.21
N PRO A 294 -24.93 29.11 30.96
CA PRO A 294 -25.74 29.61 32.06
C PRO A 294 -27.03 30.30 31.59
N LYS A 295 -27.03 30.98 30.43
CA LYS A 295 -28.26 31.55 29.84
C LYS A 295 -29.20 30.46 29.33
N LEU A 296 -28.68 29.46 28.62
CA LEU A 296 -29.46 28.31 28.13
C LEU A 296 -30.04 27.53 29.31
N LYS A 297 -29.28 27.31 30.39
CA LYS A 297 -29.80 26.70 31.64
C LYS A 297 -30.92 27.53 32.26
N LYS A 298 -30.86 28.87 32.22
CA LYS A 298 -31.95 29.74 32.69
C LYS A 298 -33.18 29.65 31.80
N VAL A 299 -33.02 29.59 30.48
CA VAL A 299 -34.11 29.42 29.50
C VAL A 299 -34.75 28.03 29.63
N ILE A 300 -33.95 26.97 29.68
CA ILE A 300 -34.40 25.59 29.87
C ILE A 300 -35.06 25.44 31.24
N ARG A 301 -34.49 26.04 32.30
CA ARG A 301 -35.11 26.05 33.63
C ARG A 301 -36.41 26.86 33.66
N ALA A 302 -36.50 27.98 32.95
CA ALA A 302 -37.74 28.72 32.81
C ALA A 302 -38.80 27.93 32.03
N GLY A 303 -38.38 27.11 31.04
CA GLY A 303 -39.25 26.17 30.34
C GLY A 303 -39.57 24.87 31.11
N SER A 304 -38.79 24.55 32.14
CA SER A 304 -38.95 23.34 32.98
C SER A 304 -39.67 23.62 34.30
N TYR A 305 -39.60 24.85 34.82
CA TYR A 305 -40.20 25.23 36.09
C TYR A 305 -41.60 25.79 35.89
N GLY A 306 -42.54 24.85 35.80
CA GLY A 306 -43.98 25.09 35.90
C GLY A 306 -44.72 24.42 34.76
N SER A 307 -45.75 23.63 35.08
CA SER A 307 -46.62 22.94 34.11
C SER A 307 -47.49 23.91 33.27
N TRP A 308 -47.14 25.20 33.23
CA TRP A 308 -47.85 26.25 32.52
C TRP A 308 -47.38 26.42 31.08
N PHE A 309 -46.17 25.94 30.74
CA PHE A 309 -45.68 25.93 29.36
C PHE A 309 -44.74 24.73 29.13
N ASN A 310 -45.25 23.64 28.55
CA ASN A 310 -44.48 22.45 28.24
C ASN A 310 -44.12 22.46 26.74
N PHE A 311 -42.83 22.66 26.41
CA PHE A 311 -42.37 22.49 25.04
C PHE A 311 -41.81 21.08 24.87
N TYR A 312 -42.37 20.30 23.95
CA TYR A 312 -41.87 18.98 23.57
C TYR A 312 -41.34 19.07 22.15
N LEU A 313 -40.07 18.72 21.95
CA LEU A 313 -39.49 18.61 20.62
C LEU A 313 -39.98 17.30 20.00
N CYS A 314 -41.10 17.35 19.27
CA CYS A 314 -41.69 16.17 18.64
C CYS A 314 -41.04 15.80 17.30
N GLY A 315 -40.42 16.79 16.64
CA GLY A 315 -39.81 16.67 15.33
C GLY A 315 -38.77 17.77 15.12
N ALA A 316 -37.62 17.45 14.53
CA ALA A 316 -36.70 18.45 14.00
C ALA A 316 -36.20 17.99 12.64
N SER A 317 -36.49 18.76 11.58
CA SER A 317 -36.06 18.50 10.22
C SER A 317 -35.24 19.67 9.67
N GLY A 318 -34.31 19.38 8.78
CA GLY A 318 -33.47 20.38 8.14
C GLY A 318 -32.92 19.87 6.82
N LYS A 319 -32.65 20.79 5.89
CA LYS A 319 -32.02 20.50 4.60
C LYS A 319 -30.63 21.10 4.59
N LEU A 320 -29.61 20.25 4.44
CA LEU A 320 -28.24 20.70 4.25
C LEU A 320 -27.93 20.58 2.75
N GLY A 321 -27.61 21.71 2.12
CA GLY A 321 -27.16 21.77 0.74
C GLY A 321 -25.75 22.32 0.69
N LEU A 322 -24.82 21.56 0.12
CA LEU A 322 -23.48 22.02 -0.24
C LEU A 322 -23.48 22.31 -1.74
N SER A 323 -23.63 23.59 -2.11
CA SER A 323 -23.60 24.08 -3.50
C SER A 323 -24.79 23.59 -4.38
N PRO A 324 -25.25 24.35 -5.40
CA PRO A 324 -26.41 23.98 -6.22
C PRO A 324 -26.28 22.68 -7.04
N TYR A 325 -25.10 22.03 -7.06
CA TYR A 325 -24.82 20.84 -7.89
C TYR A 325 -24.59 19.54 -7.10
N ILE A 326 -24.69 19.55 -5.76
CA ILE A 326 -24.50 18.33 -4.96
C ILE A 326 -25.73 18.09 -4.07
N LEU A 327 -26.19 16.83 -4.11
CA LEU A 327 -27.26 16.20 -3.34
C LEU A 327 -27.71 16.99 -2.09
N GLN A 328 -28.95 17.47 -2.13
CA GLN A 328 -29.65 17.95 -0.94
C GLN A 328 -29.94 16.73 -0.06
N PHE A 329 -29.15 16.53 0.99
CA PHE A 329 -29.47 15.51 1.98
C PHE A 329 -30.47 16.10 2.98
N GLU A 330 -31.66 15.51 3.03
CA GLU A 330 -32.56 15.70 4.15
C GLU A 330 -31.92 15.02 5.37
N VAL A 331 -31.57 15.82 6.38
CA VAL A 331 -30.98 15.30 7.61
C VAL A 331 -32.08 14.52 8.35
N PRO A 332 -31.84 13.26 8.75
CA PRO A 332 -32.88 12.43 9.33
C PRO A 332 -33.47 13.08 10.58
N VAL A 333 -34.80 13.08 10.61
CA VAL A 333 -35.62 13.80 11.58
C VAL A 333 -35.46 13.14 12.96
N PHE A 334 -35.15 13.91 13.99
CA PHE A 334 -35.42 13.45 15.36
C PHE A 334 -36.93 13.45 15.55
N THR A 335 -37.57 12.28 15.56
CA THR A 335 -38.99 12.14 15.89
C THR A 335 -39.15 11.44 17.24
N SER A 336 -39.96 12.02 18.12
CA SER A 336 -40.21 11.46 19.45
C SER A 336 -41.41 10.52 19.42
N GLY A 337 -41.20 9.22 19.67
CA GLY A 337 -42.27 8.21 19.72
C GLY A 337 -43.15 8.25 20.98
N GLN A 338 -43.15 9.37 21.71
CA GLN A 338 -43.98 9.52 22.91
C GLN A 338 -45.47 9.64 22.51
N PRO A 339 -46.43 9.07 23.27
CA PRO A 339 -47.86 9.10 22.95
C PRO A 339 -48.45 10.52 22.78
N ARG A 340 -47.77 11.53 23.32
CA ARG A 340 -48.13 12.95 23.25
C ARG A 340 -47.69 13.63 21.94
N CYS A 341 -46.78 13.00 21.19
CA CYS A 341 -46.37 13.39 19.84
C CYS A 341 -47.09 12.54 18.77
N GLY A 342 -48.27 11.98 19.11
CA GLY A 342 -49.11 11.18 18.21
C GLY A 342 -49.79 12.01 17.11
N ALA A 343 -50.38 11.29 16.14
CA ALA A 343 -50.79 11.70 14.80
C ALA A 343 -51.20 13.19 14.62
N ASP A 344 -50.59 13.78 13.60
CA ASP A 344 -50.83 15.09 13.00
C ASP A 344 -52.35 15.43 12.91
N PRO A 345 -52.81 16.64 13.28
CA PRO A 345 -54.21 17.04 13.13
C PRO A 345 -54.68 17.09 11.67
N ASP A 346 -53.73 17.07 10.72
CA ASP A 346 -54.00 17.16 9.28
C ASP A 346 -54.05 15.79 8.60
N GLY A 347 -54.46 14.71 9.28
CA GLY A 347 -54.96 13.48 8.63
C GLY A 347 -54.07 12.90 7.51
N GLY A 348 -52.75 13.10 7.58
CA GLY A 348 -51.77 12.57 6.65
C GLY A 348 -51.27 11.23 7.15
N ASP A 349 -51.79 10.18 6.55
CA ASP A 349 -51.45 8.78 6.80
C ASP A 349 -49.92 8.57 6.80
N SER A 350 -49.32 8.38 7.97
CA SER A 350 -47.95 7.83 8.08
C SER A 350 -48.00 6.31 8.13
N GLY A 351 -48.77 5.71 7.22
CA GLY A 351 -48.57 4.35 6.76
C GLY A 351 -47.36 4.34 5.82
N ASN A 352 -46.15 4.35 6.36
CA ASN A 352 -44.98 3.94 5.60
C ASN A 352 -43.90 3.32 6.50
N THR A 353 -44.24 2.19 7.09
CA THR A 353 -43.27 1.12 7.34
C THR A 353 -43.16 0.27 6.08
N ASP A 354 -42.69 0.81 4.95
CA ASP A 354 -42.29 0.03 3.77
C ASP A 354 -41.59 0.93 2.72
N SER A 355 -40.31 1.24 2.91
CA SER A 355 -39.51 1.88 1.85
C SER A 355 -38.08 1.34 1.78
N LEU A 356 -37.96 0.01 1.75
CA LEU A 356 -36.78 -0.68 1.22
C LEU A 356 -37.13 -1.80 0.23
N ALA A 357 -38.34 -1.77 -0.36
CA ALA A 357 -38.76 -2.72 -1.40
C ALA A 357 -39.15 -1.95 -2.68
N GLY A 358 -38.18 -1.67 -3.55
CA GLY A 358 -38.47 -0.94 -4.79
C GLY A 358 -37.26 -0.43 -5.55
N LEU A 359 -36.24 -1.25 -5.73
CA LEU A 359 -35.23 -1.05 -6.77
C LEU A 359 -35.32 -2.23 -7.75
N PRO A 360 -35.44 -2.01 -9.08
CA PRO A 360 -35.33 -3.10 -10.03
C PRO A 360 -33.88 -3.58 -10.03
N LEU A 361 -33.65 -4.79 -9.51
CA LEU A 361 -32.38 -5.51 -9.69
C LEU A 361 -32.35 -6.09 -11.11
N PRO A 362 -31.23 -5.98 -11.85
CA PRO A 362 -31.06 -6.75 -13.08
C PRO A 362 -30.92 -8.24 -12.73
N ASP A 363 -31.66 -9.09 -13.45
CA ASP A 363 -31.61 -10.55 -13.32
C ASP A 363 -30.19 -11.07 -13.63
N LEU A 364 -29.44 -11.39 -12.58
CA LEU A 364 -28.23 -12.19 -12.67
C LEU A 364 -28.55 -13.63 -12.22
N PRO A 365 -28.24 -14.66 -13.02
CA PRO A 365 -28.48 -16.04 -12.61
C PRO A 365 -27.50 -16.42 -11.50
N LEU A 366 -28.03 -16.71 -10.30
CA LEU A 366 -27.26 -17.30 -9.20
C LEU A 366 -27.24 -18.83 -9.35
N PRO A 367 -26.10 -19.50 -9.17
CA PRO A 367 -26.02 -20.96 -9.13
C PRO A 367 -26.57 -21.52 -7.82
N ASP A 368 -27.29 -22.65 -7.92
CA ASP A 368 -27.89 -23.38 -6.80
C ASP A 368 -26.84 -23.89 -5.80
N LEU A 369 -26.96 -23.45 -4.55
CA LEU A 369 -26.30 -24.08 -3.40
C LEU A 369 -27.37 -24.64 -2.44
N PRO A 370 -27.22 -25.89 -1.97
CA PRO A 370 -28.24 -26.57 -1.20
C PRO A 370 -28.30 -26.05 0.24
N LEU A 371 -29.51 -25.75 0.71
CA LEU A 371 -29.80 -25.51 2.13
C LEU A 371 -29.85 -26.85 2.89
N PRO A 372 -29.31 -26.93 4.13
CA PRO A 372 -29.63 -28.03 5.02
C PRO A 372 -30.96 -27.76 5.73
N VAL A 373 -31.73 -28.85 5.86
CA VAL A 373 -33.07 -28.92 6.43
C VAL A 373 -33.00 -29.01 7.97
N GLY A 374 -33.79 -28.18 8.64
CA GLY A 374 -34.65 -28.50 9.79
C GLY A 374 -34.05 -29.10 11.08
N GLY A 375 -34.19 -28.36 12.18
CA GLY A 375 -34.10 -28.90 13.54
C GLY A 375 -34.81 -27.97 14.53
N SER A 376 -35.93 -28.45 15.08
CA SER A 376 -36.85 -27.81 16.02
C SER A 376 -36.29 -27.65 17.44
N GLY A 377 -36.58 -26.50 18.06
CA GLY A 377 -36.85 -26.31 19.49
C GLY A 377 -35.70 -26.51 20.49
N GLU A 378 -35.28 -25.43 21.16
CA GLU A 378 -35.30 -25.32 22.63
C GLU A 378 -34.75 -23.96 23.09
N SER A 379 -35.41 -23.45 24.12
CA SER A 379 -35.11 -22.27 24.92
C SER A 379 -33.72 -22.32 25.55
N GLY A 380 -32.91 -21.28 25.34
CA GLY A 380 -31.66 -21.09 26.08
C GLY A 380 -30.91 -19.86 25.60
N VAL A 381 -31.10 -18.72 26.26
CA VAL A 381 -30.25 -17.54 26.08
C VAL A 381 -28.92 -17.80 26.79
N PRO A 382 -27.77 -17.85 26.11
CA PRO A 382 -26.48 -17.86 26.78
C PRO A 382 -26.13 -16.44 27.20
N ASN A 383 -25.89 -16.28 28.49
CA ASN A 383 -25.40 -15.08 29.14
C ASN A 383 -23.98 -14.78 28.63
N LEU A 384 -23.81 -13.72 27.81
CA LEU A 384 -22.50 -13.25 27.35
C LEU A 384 -21.86 -12.39 28.46
N PRO A 385 -20.63 -12.68 28.91
CA PRO A 385 -19.92 -11.85 29.87
C PRO A 385 -19.48 -10.54 29.22
N ALA A 386 -19.69 -9.43 29.92
CA ALA A 386 -19.18 -8.12 29.53
C ALA A 386 -17.63 -8.10 29.53
N PRO A 387 -16.98 -7.42 28.58
CA PRO A 387 -15.53 -7.24 28.62
C PRO A 387 -15.15 -6.22 29.69
N ASP A 388 -14.28 -6.62 30.62
CA ASP A 388 -13.61 -5.75 31.58
C ASP A 388 -12.67 -4.78 30.84
N LEU A 389 -13.04 -3.50 30.80
CA LEU A 389 -12.16 -2.41 30.37
C LEU A 389 -11.17 -2.06 31.49
N PRO A 390 -9.86 -2.02 31.21
CA PRO A 390 -8.87 -1.62 32.22
C PRO A 390 -8.98 -0.12 32.55
N LEU A 391 -9.11 0.17 33.84
CA LEU A 391 -9.03 1.50 34.43
C LEU A 391 -7.68 2.15 34.13
N LEU A 392 -7.69 3.31 33.47
CA LEU A 392 -6.55 4.21 33.37
C LEU A 392 -6.27 4.84 34.75
N PRO A 393 -5.00 4.97 35.18
CA PRO A 393 -4.66 5.58 36.45
C PRO A 393 -4.77 7.11 36.41
N ASP A 394 -5.25 7.68 37.51
CA ASP A 394 -5.41 9.10 37.80
C ASP A 394 -4.10 9.90 37.62
N LEU A 395 -4.12 10.87 36.71
CA LEU A 395 -3.12 11.95 36.65
C LEU A 395 -3.50 13.06 37.63
N SER A 396 -2.97 12.92 38.84
CA SER A 396 -2.90 13.98 39.85
C SER A 396 -1.99 15.11 39.35
N LEU A 397 -2.56 16.28 39.04
CA LEU A 397 -1.82 17.53 38.86
C LEU A 397 -1.55 18.12 40.24
N GLY A 398 -0.34 17.86 40.75
CA GLY A 398 0.22 18.55 41.90
C GLY A 398 0.56 20.00 41.54
N GLY A 399 0.17 20.92 42.42
CA GLY A 399 0.56 22.33 42.36
C GLY A 399 2.02 22.54 42.74
N GLY A 400 2.59 23.60 42.15
CA GLY A 400 3.92 24.16 42.38
C GLY A 400 4.14 25.32 41.44
#